data_AF-A0A7R6Z0Z7-F1
#
_entry.id   AF-A0A7R6Z0Z7-F1
#
_cell.length_a   1.000
_cell.length_b   1.000
_cell.length_c   1.000
_cell.angle_alpha   90.00
_cell.angle_beta   90.00
_cell.angle_gamma   90.00
#
_symmetry.space_group_name_H-M   'P 1'
#
loop_
_entity.id
_entity.type
_entity.pdbx_description
1 polymer ?
#
loop_
_entity_poly.entity_id
_entity_poly.type
_entity_poly.pdbx_seq_one_letter_code
_entity_poly.pdbx_strand_id
1 'polypeptide(L)'
;MPAFIPITIYLNHRSMLVASIADAETALQQPWPFMDKPSRLEAIRMIEECLAGHCSHQAAFAAFKAAASEQGLLKRNPPSVGLRKFDGVAEDLL
;
A
#
# COMPACT_ATOMS: atom_id res chain seq x y z
N MET A 1 -0.58 -20.26 -1.59
CA MET A 1 -0.22 -19.28 -0.55
C MET A 1 -0.43 -17.88 -1.10
N PRO A 2 -0.92 -16.90 -0.34
CA PRO A 2 -0.99 -15.52 -0.82
C PRO A 2 0.42 -14.98 -1.07
N ALA A 3 0.63 -14.33 -2.22
CA ALA A 3 1.94 -13.82 -2.61
C ALA A 3 2.42 -12.60 -1.79
N PHE A 4 1.49 -11.94 -1.09
CA PHE A 4 1.76 -10.79 -0.24
C PHE A 4 0.63 -10.58 0.78
N ILE A 5 0.89 -9.73 1.78
CA ILE A 5 -0.10 -9.31 2.78
C ILE A 5 -0.94 -8.16 2.20
N PRO A 6 -2.28 -8.25 2.17
CA PRO A 6 -3.13 -7.18 1.68
C PRO A 6 -2.93 -5.86 2.43
N ILE A 7 -3.06 -4.74 1.73
CA ILE A 7 -2.99 -3.39 2.32
C ILE A 7 -4.26 -2.61 2.03
N THR A 8 -4.60 -1.67 2.92
CA THR A 8 -5.67 -0.70 2.66
C THR A 8 -5.06 0.63 2.29
N ILE A 9 -5.47 1.18 1.15
CA ILE A 9 -5.12 2.54 0.72
C ILE A 9 -6.33 3.46 0.83
N TYR A 10 -6.07 4.75 0.99
CA TYR A 10 -7.09 5.80 0.89
C TYR A 10 -6.79 6.66 -0.34
N LEU A 11 -7.62 6.52 -1.37
CA LEU A 11 -7.42 7.16 -2.67
C LEU A 11 -8.76 7.75 -3.14
N ASN A 12 -8.73 8.98 -3.65
CA ASN A 12 -9.93 9.68 -4.15
C ASN A 12 -11.12 9.65 -3.19
N HIS A 13 -10.85 9.99 -1.92
CA HIS A 13 -11.82 10.00 -0.83
C HIS A 13 -12.45 8.63 -0.48
N ARG A 14 -11.91 7.53 -1.03
CA ARG A 14 -12.40 6.17 -0.81
C ARG A 14 -11.31 5.28 -0.22
N SER A 15 -11.71 4.42 0.72
CA SER A 15 -10.87 3.33 1.21
C SER A 15 -10.93 2.15 0.24
N MET A 16 -9.78 1.65 -0.20
CA MET A 16 -9.68 0.49 -1.09
C MET A 16 -8.77 -0.57 -0.47
N LEU A 17 -9.26 -1.81 -0.40
CA LEU A 17 -8.44 -2.97 -0.03
C LEU A 17 -7.73 -3.49 -1.28
N VAL A 18 -6.42 -3.64 -1.20
CA VAL A 18 -5.60 -4.17 -2.29
C VAL A 18 -5.08 -5.54 -1.86
N ALA A 19 -5.70 -6.60 -2.36
CA ALA A 19 -5.40 -7.99 -2.02
C ALA A 19 -4.86 -8.80 -3.20
N SER A 20 -4.89 -8.24 -4.41
CA SER A 20 -4.41 -8.84 -5.65
C SER A 20 -3.65 -7.83 -6.53
N ILE A 21 -2.92 -8.33 -7.54
CA ILE A 21 -2.24 -7.47 -8.52
C ILE A 21 -3.26 -6.70 -9.37
N ALA A 22 -4.42 -7.30 -9.68
CA ALA A 22 -5.51 -6.63 -10.38
C ALA A 22 -6.08 -5.44 -9.57
N ASP A 23 -6.19 -5.58 -8.24
CA ASP A 23 -6.58 -4.45 -7.38
C ASP A 23 -5.55 -3.32 -7.43
N ALA A 24 -4.26 -3.67 -7.46
CA ALA A 24 -3.17 -2.71 -7.50
C ALA A 24 -3.11 -1.99 -8.86
N GLU A 25 -3.35 -2.70 -9.97
CA GLU A 25 -3.52 -2.12 -11.31
C GLU A 25 -4.71 -1.14 -11.33
N THR A 26 -5.87 -1.56 -10.83
CA THR A 26 -7.07 -0.72 -10.75
C THR A 26 -6.79 0.54 -9.92
N ALA A 27 -6.06 0.41 -8.82
CA ALA A 27 -5.65 1.56 -8.01
C ALA A 27 -4.72 2.52 -8.78
N LEU A 28 -3.78 2.02 -9.58
CA LEU A 28 -2.86 2.86 -10.37
C LEU A 28 -3.52 3.61 -11.53
N GLN A 29 -4.60 3.05 -12.10
CA GLN A 29 -5.40 3.69 -13.14
C GLN A 29 -6.20 4.89 -12.63
N GLN A 30 -6.46 4.94 -11.32
CA GLN A 30 -7.13 6.09 -10.70
C GLN A 30 -6.18 7.31 -10.62
N PRO A 31 -6.71 8.54 -10.52
CA PRO A 31 -5.91 9.70 -10.22
C PRO A 31 -5.23 9.56 -8.86
N TRP A 32 -3.90 9.71 -8.83
CA TRP A 32 -3.09 9.78 -7.60
C TRP A 32 -2.74 11.24 -7.30
N PRO A 33 -2.40 11.58 -6.04
CA PRO A 33 -1.99 12.94 -5.67
C PRO A 33 -0.84 13.46 -6.54
N PHE A 34 0.13 12.60 -6.86
CA PHE A 34 1.26 12.94 -7.73
C PHE A 34 1.44 11.90 -8.82
N MET A 35 1.01 12.23 -10.03
CA MET A 35 1.01 11.30 -11.16
C MET A 35 2.40 11.04 -11.72
N ASP A 36 3.28 12.05 -11.71
CA ASP A 36 4.61 12.03 -12.35
C ASP A 36 5.74 11.50 -11.46
N LYS A 37 5.41 10.97 -10.28
CA LYS A 37 6.40 10.42 -9.37
C LYS A 37 7.05 9.16 -9.98
N PRO A 38 8.39 9.06 -9.99
CA PRO A 38 9.07 7.92 -10.60
C PRO A 38 8.68 6.59 -9.94
N SER A 39 8.48 6.58 -8.62
CA SER A 39 8.02 5.39 -7.89
C SER A 39 6.66 4.89 -8.37
N ARG A 40 5.75 5.78 -8.78
CA ARG A 40 4.44 5.40 -9.34
C ARG A 40 4.58 4.81 -10.74
N LEU A 41 5.37 5.44 -11.60
CA LEU A 41 5.65 4.94 -12.95
C LEU A 41 6.33 3.57 -12.90
N GLU A 42 7.27 3.39 -11.97
CA GLU A 42 7.92 2.11 -11.73
C GLU A 42 6.95 1.05 -11.22
N ALA A 43 6.02 1.42 -10.32
CA ALA A 43 4.97 0.51 -9.87
C ALA A 43 4.04 0.07 -11.01
N ILE A 44 3.69 0.97 -11.94
CA ILE A 44 2.91 0.64 -13.15
C ILE A 44 3.67 -0.40 -13.97
N ARG A 45 4.93 -0.10 -14.32
CA ARG A 45 5.78 -1.00 -15.10
C ARG A 45 5.90 -2.38 -14.46
N MET A 46 6.18 -2.43 -13.16
CA MET A 46 6.33 -3.69 -12.43
C MET A 46 5.03 -4.51 -12.38
N ILE A 47 3.87 -3.86 -12.33
CA ILE A 47 2.58 -4.56 -12.36
C ILE A 47 2.27 -5.11 -13.76
N GLU A 48 2.54 -4.34 -14.81
CA GLU A 48 2.38 -4.80 -16.20
C GLU A 48 3.26 -6.01 -16.50
N GLU A 49 4.55 -5.96 -16.12
CA GLU A 49 5.48 -7.08 -16.25
C GLU A 49 5.03 -8.31 -15.46
N CYS A 50 4.43 -8.10 -14.29
CA CYS A 50 3.87 -9.18 -13.49
C CYS A 50 2.69 -9.87 -14.18
N LEU A 51 1.80 -9.08 -14.79
CA LEU A 51 0.64 -9.59 -15.53
C LEU A 51 1.05 -10.30 -16.83
N ALA A 52 2.14 -9.86 -17.46
CA ALA A 52 2.77 -10.54 -18.59
C ALA A 52 3.52 -11.83 -18.19
N GLY A 53 3.67 -12.10 -16.88
CA GLY A 53 4.34 -13.30 -16.35
C GLY A 53 5.87 -13.18 -16.28
N HIS A 54 6.42 -11.98 -16.36
CA HIS A 54 7.87 -11.72 -16.36
C HIS A 54 8.44 -11.45 -14.96
N CYS A 55 7.62 -11.12 -13.96
CA CYS A 55 8.06 -10.96 -12.58
C CYS A 55 7.10 -11.57 -11.55
N SER A 56 7.56 -11.69 -10.30
CA SER A 56 6.75 -12.24 -9.22
C SER A 56 5.73 -11.23 -8.70
N HIS A 57 4.57 -11.72 -8.28
CA HIS A 57 3.51 -10.91 -7.65
C HIS A 57 4.04 -10.16 -6.42
N GLN A 58 4.98 -10.77 -5.68
CA GLN A 58 5.59 -10.14 -4.50
C GLN A 58 6.44 -8.92 -4.88
N ALA A 59 7.24 -9.00 -5.95
CA ALA A 59 8.07 -7.89 -6.40
C ALA A 59 7.24 -6.70 -6.91
N ALA A 60 6.21 -6.99 -7.72
CA ALA A 60 5.31 -5.97 -8.23
C ALA A 60 4.52 -5.29 -7.11
N PHE A 61 3.99 -6.06 -6.16
CA PHE A 61 3.27 -5.51 -5.03
C PHE A 61 4.18 -4.71 -4.08
N ALA A 62 5.45 -5.09 -3.92
CA ALA A 62 6.41 -4.32 -3.13
C ALA A 62 6.67 -2.94 -3.75
N ALA A 63 6.83 -2.85 -5.07
CA ALA A 63 6.95 -1.58 -5.79
C ALA A 63 5.70 -0.70 -5.61
N PHE A 64 4.51 -1.28 -5.77
CA PHE A 64 3.24 -0.60 -5.51
C PHE A 64 3.14 -0.05 -4.08
N LYS A 65 3.45 -0.88 -3.08
CA LYS A 65 3.41 -0.49 -1.67
C LYS A 65 4.40 0.64 -1.36
N ALA A 66 5.59 0.61 -1.96
CA ALA A 66 6.57 1.68 -1.82
C ALA A 66 6.05 3.00 -2.41
N ALA A 67 5.48 2.98 -3.61
CA ALA A 67 4.87 4.15 -4.23
C ALA A 67 3.70 4.72 -3.41
N ALA A 68 2.80 3.84 -2.94
CA ALA A 68 1.67 4.23 -2.08
C ALA A 68 2.16 4.82 -0.75
N SER A 69 3.25 4.29 -0.19
CA SER A 69 3.86 4.82 1.02
C SER A 69 4.51 6.20 0.80
N GLU A 70 5.24 6.39 -0.30
CA GLU A 70 5.86 7.68 -0.64
C GLU A 70 4.82 8.80 -0.73
N GLN A 71 3.65 8.49 -1.29
CA GLN A 71 2.57 9.47 -1.47
C GLN A 71 1.59 9.53 -0.29
N GLY A 72 1.85 8.81 0.81
CA GLY A 72 1.02 8.85 2.01
C GLY A 72 -0.37 8.22 1.85
N LEU A 73 -0.56 7.34 0.86
CA LEU A 73 -1.85 6.70 0.58
C LEU A 73 -2.15 5.51 1.50
N LEU A 74 -1.14 4.97 2.19
CA LEU A 74 -1.33 3.85 3.10
C LEU A 74 -2.17 4.28 4.30
N LYS A 75 -3.34 3.67 4.47
CA LYS A 75 -4.14 3.87 5.68
C LYS A 75 -3.41 3.20 6.83
N ARG A 76 -2.81 3.99 7.73
CA ARG A 76 -2.37 3.49 9.03
C ARG A 76 -3.63 3.03 9.77
N ASN A 77 -3.73 1.75 10.09
CA ASN A 77 -4.71 1.32 11.07
C ASN A 77 -4.39 2.08 12.36
N PRO A 78 -5.36 2.82 12.95
CA PRO A 78 -5.14 3.36 14.27
C PRO A 78 -4.78 2.20 15.20
N PRO A 79 -3.85 2.40 16.15
CA PRO A 79 -3.57 1.38 17.15
C PRO A 79 -4.90 0.95 17.76
N SER A 80 -5.08 -0.36 17.88
CA SER A 80 -6.30 -0.92 18.48
C SER A 80 -6.51 -0.28 19.86
N VAL A 81 -7.76 -0.14 20.30
CA VAL A 81 -8.07 0.47 21.62
C VAL A 81 -7.31 -0.21 22.76
N GLY A 82 -6.95 -1.48 22.61
CA GLY A 82 -6.07 -2.21 23.54
C GLY A 82 -4.63 -1.70 23.58
N LEU A 83 -4.02 -1.33 22.44
CA LEU A 83 -2.66 -0.76 22.37
C LEU A 83 -2.60 0.65 22.99
N ARG A 84 -3.65 1.47 22.82
CA ARG A 84 -3.77 2.79 23.46
C ARG A 84 -3.72 2.73 24.99
N LYS A 85 -4.13 1.62 25.61
CA LYS A 85 -4.11 1.47 27.08
C LYS A 85 -2.70 1.29 27.65
N PHE A 86 -1.72 0.91 26.81
CA PHE A 86 -0.34 0.69 27.27
C PHE A 86 0.56 1.92 27.11
N ASP A 87 0.20 2.91 26.29
CA ASP A 87 0.95 4.18 26.20
C ASP A 87 0.97 4.93 27.55
N GLY A 88 -0.08 4.80 28.38
CA GLY A 88 -0.13 5.41 29.71
C GLY A 88 0.67 4.69 30.80
N VAL A 89 1.26 3.52 30.52
CA VAL A 89 2.06 2.76 31.51
C VAL A 89 3.56 3.07 31.38
N ALA A 90 4.00 3.58 30.23
CA ALA A 90 5.40 3.96 30.01
C ALA A 90 5.77 5.30 30.66
N GLU A 91 4.80 6.18 30.94
CA GLU A 91 5.05 7.47 31.61
C GLU A 91 5.11 7.37 33.15
N ASP A 92 4.73 6.24 33.74
CA ASP A 92 4.79 6.01 35.21
C ASP A 92 6.12 5.38 35.67
N LEU A 93 7.09 5.24 34.75
CA LEU A 93 8.39 4.60 34.99
C LEU A 93 9.59 5.55 34.78
N LEU A 94 9.35 6.86 34.77
CA LEU A 94 10.34 7.94 34.84
C LEU A 94 10.09 8.82 36.06
#